data_AF-A0A9X3CPJ1-F1
#
_entry.id   AF-A0A9X3CPJ1-F1
#
_cell.length_a   1.000
_cell.length_b   1.000
_cell.length_c   1.000
_cell.angle_alpha   90.00
_cell.angle_beta   90.00
_cell.angle_gamma   90.00
#
_symmetry.space_group_name_H-M   'P 1'
#
loop_
_entity.id
_entity.type
_entity.pdbx_description
1 polymer ?
#
loop_
_entity_poly.entity_id
_entity_poly.type
_entity_poly.pdbx_seq_one_letter_code
_entity_poly.pdbx_strand_id
1 'polypeptide(L)'
;MHFRTIFILAVTAIIMTGCATAPQLSRSEWHQVTTRHYDGVTKNQALDAARSVLEKSDHDFEFTYPDDQLSASREWWRYVILSTQNGADNWIVKAYEANGGVDVKVSIGRQEGATMPAITSEGDFVSIESIALGKPVTNPKVYEFFFKRLDSELDHTIPWLSCDDFDIANKDAGYLCGVTSD
;
A
#
# COMPACT_ATOMS: atom_id res chain seq x y z
N MET A 1 -23.38 48.39 -23.46
CA MET A 1 -22.13 47.66 -23.73
C MET A 1 -21.38 47.23 -22.44
N HIS A 2 -22.00 47.28 -21.26
CA HIS A 2 -21.35 46.95 -19.97
C HIS A 2 -21.75 45.58 -19.39
N PHE A 3 -22.82 44.95 -19.89
CA PHE A 3 -23.33 43.68 -19.37
C PHE A 3 -22.50 42.46 -19.82
N ARG A 4 -21.89 42.52 -21.02
CA ARG A 4 -21.02 41.45 -21.56
C ARG A 4 -19.66 41.39 -20.86
N THR A 5 -19.14 42.51 -20.40
CA THR A 5 -17.83 42.59 -19.73
C THR A 5 -17.87 42.07 -18.29
N ILE A 6 -19.00 42.29 -17.59
CA ILE A 6 -19.22 41.79 -16.22
C ILE A 6 -19.35 40.26 -16.19
N PHE A 7 -20.00 39.67 -17.21
CA PHE A 7 -20.17 38.22 -17.29
C PHE A 7 -18.85 37.46 -17.52
N ILE A 8 -17.91 38.05 -18.25
CA ILE A 8 -16.61 37.44 -18.54
C ILE A 8 -15.70 37.46 -17.30
N LEU A 9 -15.78 38.51 -16.48
CA LEU A 9 -14.98 38.62 -15.25
C LEU A 9 -15.45 37.66 -14.14
N ALA A 10 -16.73 37.30 -14.10
CA ALA A 10 -17.29 36.36 -13.13
C ALA A 10 -16.97 34.89 -13.45
N VAL A 11 -16.81 34.53 -14.72
CA VAL A 11 -16.53 33.14 -15.14
C VAL A 11 -15.06 32.75 -14.91
N THR A 12 -14.12 33.69 -15.00
CA THR A 12 -12.69 33.42 -14.80
C THR A 12 -12.31 33.18 -13.33
N ALA A 13 -13.11 33.68 -12.37
CA ALA A 13 -12.85 33.52 -10.93
C ALA A 13 -13.21 32.12 -10.38
N ILE A 14 -13.98 31.32 -11.11
CA ILE A 14 -14.45 30.00 -10.67
C ILE A 14 -13.45 28.87 -11.00
N ILE A 15 -12.49 29.11 -11.90
CA ILE A 15 -11.55 28.08 -12.38
C ILE A 15 -10.33 27.94 -11.44
N MET A 16 -10.23 28.73 -10.36
CA MET A 16 -9.09 28.70 -9.42
C MET A 16 -9.38 28.02 -8.07
N THR A 17 -10.53 27.38 -7.91
CA THR A 17 -10.79 26.54 -6.73
C THR A 17 -10.54 25.08 -7.04
N GLY A 18 -9.44 24.53 -6.52
CA GLY A 18 -9.38 23.07 -6.29
C GLY A 18 -8.07 22.36 -6.52
N CYS A 19 -6.91 22.87 -6.05
CA CYS A 19 -5.92 21.92 -5.54
C CYS A 19 -6.46 21.37 -4.21
N ALA A 20 -7.40 20.42 -4.29
CA ALA A 20 -7.86 19.68 -3.14
C ALA A 20 -6.71 18.76 -2.71
N THR A 21 -5.81 19.26 -1.87
CA THR A 21 -4.87 18.42 -1.14
C THR A 21 -5.69 17.48 -0.27
N ALA A 22 -5.61 16.18 -0.52
CA ALA A 22 -6.29 15.19 0.32
C ALA A 22 -5.88 15.42 1.79
N PRO A 23 -6.84 15.46 2.73
CA PRO A 23 -6.52 15.70 4.14
C PRO A 23 -5.55 14.62 4.63
N GLN A 24 -4.46 15.06 5.28
CA GLN A 24 -3.55 14.12 5.94
C GLN A 24 -4.14 13.67 7.26
N LEU A 25 -4.08 12.38 7.54
CA LEU A 25 -4.56 11.81 8.80
C LEU A 25 -3.74 12.35 9.97
N SER A 26 -4.42 12.66 11.06
CA SER A 26 -3.79 12.90 12.35
C SER A 26 -3.10 11.63 12.88
N ARG A 27 -2.19 11.79 13.84
CA ARG A 27 -1.49 10.67 14.48
C ARG A 27 -2.45 9.63 15.09
N SER A 28 -3.57 10.09 15.68
CA SER A 28 -4.59 9.21 16.26
C SER A 28 -5.35 8.45 15.19
N GLU A 29 -5.74 9.10 14.10
CA GLU A 29 -6.40 8.42 12.97
C GLU A 29 -5.46 7.42 12.31
N TRP A 30 -4.17 7.75 12.18
CA TRP A 30 -3.16 6.82 11.69
C TRP A 30 -3.01 5.59 12.59
N HIS A 31 -3.07 5.77 13.91
CA HIS A 31 -3.04 4.65 14.83
C HIS A 31 -4.25 3.72 14.67
N GLN A 32 -5.45 4.27 14.49
CA GLN A 32 -6.68 3.51 14.26
C GLN A 32 -6.66 2.70 12.96
N VAL A 33 -6.03 3.25 11.91
CA VAL A 33 -5.90 2.58 10.61
C VAL A 33 -4.85 1.47 10.65
N THR A 34 -3.79 1.64 11.43
CA THR A 34 -2.63 0.73 11.44
C THR A 34 -2.64 -0.27 12.59
N THR A 35 -3.59 -0.18 13.51
CA THR A 35 -3.67 -1.04 14.71
C THR A 35 -5.09 -1.58 14.90
N ARG A 36 -5.22 -2.88 15.18
CA ARG A 36 -6.50 -3.51 15.51
C ARG A 36 -6.35 -4.45 16.70
N HIS A 37 -7.35 -4.45 17.57
CA HIS A 37 -7.45 -5.35 18.71
C HIS A 37 -8.21 -6.62 18.33
N TYR A 38 -7.77 -7.77 18.85
CA TYR A 38 -8.45 -9.06 18.70
C TYR A 38 -8.58 -9.77 20.06
N ASP A 39 -9.81 -9.97 20.49
CA ASP A 39 -10.12 -10.65 21.76
C ASP A 39 -9.85 -12.16 21.68
N GLY A 40 -9.27 -12.74 22.73
CA GLY A 40 -9.06 -14.20 22.83
C GLY A 40 -8.04 -14.77 21.84
N VAL A 41 -7.38 -13.92 21.04
CA VAL A 41 -6.32 -14.30 20.10
C VAL A 41 -4.96 -14.11 20.77
N THR A 42 -4.12 -15.14 20.69
CA THR A 42 -2.74 -15.06 21.19
C THR A 42 -1.83 -14.32 20.20
N LYS A 43 -0.70 -13.81 20.70
CA LYS A 43 0.35 -13.19 19.86
C LYS A 43 0.73 -14.07 18.66
N ASN A 44 1.00 -15.36 18.89
CA ASN A 44 1.45 -16.27 17.83
C ASN A 44 0.34 -16.52 16.80
N GLN A 45 -0.90 -16.73 17.24
CA GLN A 45 -2.04 -16.88 16.32
C GLN A 45 -2.20 -15.66 15.42
N ALA A 46 -2.06 -14.44 15.96
CA ALA A 46 -2.13 -13.22 15.16
C ALA A 46 -0.99 -13.12 14.14
N LEU A 47 0.24 -13.48 14.52
CA LEU A 47 1.40 -13.46 13.61
C LEU A 47 1.32 -14.56 12.53
N ASP A 48 0.85 -15.75 12.89
CA ASP A 48 0.65 -16.86 11.94
C ASP A 48 -0.46 -16.56 10.95
N ALA A 49 -1.58 -15.97 11.42
CA ALA A 49 -2.65 -15.50 10.56
C ALA A 49 -2.16 -14.37 9.63
N ALA A 50 -1.38 -13.41 10.14
CA ALA A 50 -0.78 -12.36 9.33
C ALA A 50 0.16 -12.89 8.25
N ARG A 51 0.97 -13.91 8.57
CA ARG A 51 1.79 -14.63 7.59
C ARG A 51 0.90 -15.27 6.52
N SER A 52 -0.15 -15.99 6.93
CA SER A 52 -1.07 -16.63 5.99
C SER A 52 -1.74 -15.62 5.05
N VAL A 53 -2.11 -14.43 5.56
CA VAL A 53 -2.63 -13.35 4.72
C VAL A 53 -1.64 -12.99 3.60
N LEU A 54 -0.37 -12.81 3.95
CA LEU A 54 0.66 -12.41 2.98
C LEU A 54 0.99 -13.54 2.01
N GLU A 55 1.13 -14.78 2.47
CA GLU A 55 1.34 -15.96 1.62
C GLU A 55 0.19 -16.20 0.63
N LYS A 56 -1.06 -15.98 1.05
CA LYS A 56 -2.24 -16.07 0.18
C LYS A 56 -2.35 -14.90 -0.79
N SER A 57 -1.70 -13.78 -0.47
CA SER A 57 -1.70 -12.58 -1.31
C SER A 57 -0.66 -12.68 -2.43
N ASP A 58 0.50 -13.27 -2.12
CA ASP A 58 1.56 -13.53 -3.09
C ASP A 58 2.49 -14.64 -2.58
N HIS A 59 3.07 -15.41 -3.50
CA HIS A 59 3.99 -16.49 -3.16
C HIS A 59 5.45 -16.02 -3.05
N ASP A 60 5.74 -14.81 -3.54
CA ASP A 60 7.09 -14.23 -3.60
C ASP A 60 7.53 -13.52 -2.30
N PHE A 61 6.79 -13.68 -1.21
CA PHE A 61 7.17 -13.12 0.09
C PHE A 61 8.26 -13.96 0.77
N GLU A 62 9.33 -13.29 1.16
CA GLU A 62 10.30 -13.78 2.13
C GLU A 62 9.91 -13.36 3.54
N PHE A 63 9.99 -14.27 4.51
CA PHE A 63 9.55 -14.04 5.89
C PHE A 63 10.70 -14.17 6.88
N THR A 64 10.77 -13.24 7.83
CA THR A 64 11.70 -13.25 8.96
C THR A 64 11.00 -12.85 10.25
N TYR A 65 11.57 -13.22 11.40
CA TYR A 65 10.99 -12.94 12.72
C TYR A 65 11.96 -12.22 13.66
N PRO A 66 12.45 -11.02 13.32
CA PRO A 66 13.30 -10.26 14.23
C PRO A 66 12.47 -9.84 15.46
N ASP A 67 13.04 -9.83 16.67
CA ASP A 67 12.43 -9.27 17.89
C ASP A 67 10.95 -9.69 18.13
N ASP A 68 10.61 -10.95 17.83
CA ASP A 68 9.24 -11.51 17.92
C ASP A 68 8.15 -10.70 17.18
N GLN A 69 8.48 -10.09 16.04
CA GLN A 69 7.53 -9.53 15.07
C GLN A 69 7.66 -10.27 13.74
N LEU A 70 6.60 -10.28 12.94
CA LEU A 70 6.67 -10.78 11.57
C LEU A 70 7.20 -9.65 10.67
N SER A 71 8.27 -9.92 9.93
CA SER A 71 8.78 -9.07 8.86
C SER A 71 8.70 -9.83 7.55
N ALA A 72 8.05 -9.27 6.54
CA ALA A 72 7.92 -9.88 5.23
C ALA A 72 8.35 -8.91 4.13
N SER A 73 9.06 -9.41 3.13
CA SER A 73 9.46 -8.62 1.97
C SER A 73 9.19 -9.36 0.69
N ARG A 74 8.82 -8.64 -0.37
CA ARG A 74 8.82 -9.19 -1.72
C ARG A 74 9.35 -8.17 -2.71
N GLU A 75 10.03 -8.64 -3.73
CA GLU A 75 10.42 -7.85 -4.88
C GLU A 75 9.36 -7.99 -5.99
N TRP A 76 9.21 -6.96 -6.80
CA TRP A 76 8.32 -7.00 -7.96
C TRP A 76 8.95 -6.26 -9.14
N TRP A 77 8.57 -6.67 -10.33
CA TRP A 77 8.92 -6.00 -11.58
C TRP A 77 7.70 -5.94 -12.50
N ARG A 78 7.60 -4.89 -13.30
CA ARG A 78 6.60 -4.74 -14.36
C ARG A 78 7.17 -4.00 -15.55
N TYR A 79 6.78 -4.43 -16.75
CA TYR A 79 7.12 -3.73 -17.98
C TYR A 79 6.06 -2.69 -18.33
N VAL A 80 6.50 -1.48 -18.70
CA VAL A 80 5.65 -0.38 -19.15
C VAL A 80 6.22 0.16 -20.46
N ILE A 81 5.82 -0.44 -21.60
CA ILE A 81 6.12 -0.10 -23.01
C ILE A 81 7.59 0.21 -23.35
N LEU A 82 8.21 1.21 -22.73
CA LEU A 82 9.61 1.62 -22.91
C LEU A 82 10.38 1.74 -21.58
N SER A 83 9.83 1.24 -20.47
CA SER A 83 10.52 1.20 -19.18
C SER A 83 10.23 -0.09 -18.44
N THR A 84 11.17 -0.48 -17.59
CA THR A 84 10.94 -1.48 -16.56
C THR A 84 10.76 -0.74 -15.25
N GLN A 85 9.73 -1.08 -14.49
CA GLN A 85 9.57 -0.62 -13.12
C GLN A 85 9.81 -1.80 -12.20
N ASN A 86 10.56 -1.57 -11.14
CA ASN A 86 10.85 -2.58 -10.14
C ASN A 86 10.70 -1.98 -8.76
N GLY A 87 10.62 -2.83 -7.74
CA GLY A 87 10.51 -2.34 -6.39
C GLY A 87 10.50 -3.45 -5.37
N ALA A 88 10.41 -3.05 -4.11
CA ALA A 88 10.28 -3.96 -3.00
C ALA A 88 9.21 -3.45 -2.03
N ASP A 89 8.34 -4.36 -1.62
CA ASP A 89 7.36 -4.13 -0.56
C ASP A 89 7.88 -4.74 0.72
N ASN A 90 7.85 -3.97 1.81
CA ASN A 90 8.29 -4.38 3.12
C ASN A 90 7.13 -4.25 4.10
N TRP A 91 6.80 -5.34 4.76
CA TRP A 91 5.73 -5.46 5.75
C TRP A 91 6.33 -5.76 7.11
N ILE A 92 5.85 -5.07 8.13
CA ILE A 92 6.17 -5.35 9.52
C ILE A 92 4.86 -5.46 10.28
N VAL A 93 4.61 -6.63 10.85
CA VAL A 93 3.45 -6.92 11.70
C VAL A 93 3.94 -7.20 13.11
N LYS A 94 3.50 -6.39 14.06
CA LYS A 94 3.80 -6.51 15.48
C LYS A 94 2.53 -6.87 16.23
N ALA A 95 2.65 -7.78 17.19
CA ALA A 95 1.54 -8.22 18.02
C ALA A 95 1.93 -8.08 19.50
N TYR A 96 1.07 -7.42 20.28
CA TYR A 96 1.28 -7.13 21.70
C TYR A 96 0.09 -7.63 22.52
N GLU A 97 0.35 -8.37 23.59
CA GLU A 97 -0.71 -8.79 24.51
C GLU A 97 -1.32 -7.56 25.20
N ALA A 98 -2.65 -7.46 25.15
CA ALA A 98 -3.41 -6.36 25.75
C ALA A 98 -4.80 -6.85 26.14
N ASN A 99 -5.32 -6.47 27.31
CA ASN A 99 -6.73 -6.63 27.70
C ASN A 99 -7.38 -8.01 27.46
N GLY A 100 -6.63 -9.12 27.59
CA GLY A 100 -7.17 -10.47 27.35
C GLY A 100 -7.22 -10.88 25.87
N GLY A 101 -6.57 -10.11 25.00
CA GLY A 101 -6.38 -10.36 23.58
C GLY A 101 -5.04 -9.81 23.11
N VAL A 102 -5.01 -9.37 21.86
CA VAL A 102 -3.79 -8.87 21.21
C VAL A 102 -4.06 -7.62 20.37
N ASP A 103 -3.19 -6.63 20.50
CA ASP A 103 -3.11 -5.50 19.59
C ASP A 103 -2.14 -5.83 18.46
N VAL A 104 -2.66 -5.87 17.23
CA VAL A 104 -1.88 -6.09 16.01
C VAL A 104 -1.65 -4.76 15.32
N LYS A 105 -0.38 -4.40 15.15
CA LYS A 105 0.06 -3.19 14.46
C LYS A 105 0.82 -3.54 13.18
N VAL A 106 0.46 -2.87 12.09
CA VAL A 106 1.02 -3.12 10.76
C VAL A 106 1.75 -1.87 10.26
N SER A 107 2.87 -2.06 9.58
CA SER A 107 3.63 -1.01 8.89
C SER A 107 4.05 -1.54 7.52
N ILE A 108 3.84 -0.72 6.49
CA ILE A 108 4.09 -1.10 5.10
C ILE A 108 4.99 -0.02 4.50
N GLY A 109 6.07 -0.43 3.86
CA GLY A 109 6.97 0.43 3.11
C GLY A 109 7.11 -0.07 1.67
N ARG A 110 7.23 0.87 0.73
CA ARG A 110 7.52 0.55 -0.68
C ARG A 110 8.74 1.32 -1.16
N GLN A 111 9.66 0.58 -1.74
CA GLN A 111 10.75 1.09 -2.57
C GLN A 111 10.36 0.94 -4.04
N GLU A 112 10.56 1.97 -4.85
CA GLU A 112 10.27 1.92 -6.28
C GLU A 112 11.51 2.36 -7.07
N GLY A 113 11.75 1.69 -8.17
CA GLY A 113 12.75 2.04 -9.15
C GLY A 113 12.19 1.95 -10.57
N ALA A 114 12.88 2.60 -11.49
CA ALA A 114 12.58 2.51 -12.90
C ALA A 114 13.87 2.53 -13.72
N THR A 115 13.93 1.67 -14.73
CA THR A 115 14.97 1.60 -15.74
C THR A 115 14.39 2.07 -17.06
N MET A 116 15.03 3.07 -17.68
CA MET A 116 14.60 3.64 -18.96
C MET A 116 15.77 3.68 -19.95
N PRO A 117 15.53 3.45 -21.25
CA PRO A 117 16.53 3.65 -22.28
C PRO A 117 16.75 5.15 -22.50
N ALA A 118 18.01 5.54 -22.68
CA ALA A 118 18.42 6.88 -23.05
C ALA A 118 19.45 6.82 -24.18
N ILE A 119 19.50 7.89 -24.99
CA ILE A 119 20.46 8.03 -26.08
C ILE A 119 21.55 9.01 -25.63
N THR A 120 22.81 8.63 -25.74
CA THR A 120 23.95 9.50 -25.44
C THR A 120 24.13 10.58 -26.52
N SER A 121 24.95 11.59 -26.26
CA SER A 121 25.31 12.58 -27.28
C SER A 121 26.03 11.97 -28.50
N GLU A 122 26.56 10.76 -28.37
CA GLU A 122 27.25 10.02 -29.44
C GLU A 122 26.31 9.07 -30.22
N GLY A 123 25.03 8.98 -29.81
CA GLY A 123 24.02 8.14 -30.47
C GLY A 123 23.90 6.72 -29.92
N ASP A 124 24.64 6.39 -28.86
CA ASP A 124 24.57 5.08 -28.21
C ASP A 124 23.37 4.97 -27.27
N PHE A 125 22.81 3.76 -27.16
CA PHE A 125 21.77 3.45 -26.19
C PHE A 125 22.38 3.05 -24.85
N VAL A 126 21.95 3.71 -23.77
CA VAL A 126 22.31 3.41 -22.39
C VAL A 126 21.07 3.25 -21.54
N SER A 127 21.17 2.50 -20.44
CA SER A 127 20.11 2.40 -19.44
C SER A 127 20.34 3.42 -18.32
N ILE A 128 19.30 4.17 -17.96
CA ILE A 128 19.29 5.04 -16.79
C ILE A 128 18.42 4.38 -15.73
N GLU A 129 18.96 4.22 -14.53
CA GLU A 129 18.27 3.70 -13.37
C GLU A 129 17.91 4.84 -12.41
N SER A 130 16.67 4.82 -11.93
CA SER A 130 16.22 5.67 -10.84
C SER A 130 15.76 4.78 -9.69
N ILE A 131 16.22 5.06 -8.48
CA ILE A 131 15.80 4.35 -7.27
C ILE A 131 15.30 5.39 -6.28
N ALA A 132 14.02 5.32 -5.92
CA ALA A 132 13.46 6.07 -4.83
C ALA A 132 13.68 5.31 -3.52
N LEU A 133 14.18 5.99 -2.48
CA LEU A 133 14.25 5.42 -1.13
C LEU A 133 12.87 4.95 -0.66
N GLY A 134 12.84 3.86 0.09
CA GLY A 134 11.59 3.28 0.62
C GLY A 134 10.75 4.30 1.40
N LYS A 135 9.47 4.43 1.04
CA LYS A 135 8.51 5.32 1.70
C LYS A 135 7.40 4.52 2.38
N PRO A 136 6.90 4.98 3.54
CA PRO A 136 5.70 4.40 4.13
C PRO A 136 4.51 4.51 3.16
N VAL A 137 3.70 3.45 3.09
CA VAL A 137 2.42 3.49 2.40
C VAL A 137 1.48 4.36 3.21
N THR A 138 0.90 5.39 2.58
CA THR A 138 0.02 6.35 3.27
C THR A 138 -1.45 6.11 3.01
N ASN A 139 -1.82 5.23 2.07
CA ASN A 139 -3.21 4.93 1.75
C ASN A 139 -3.84 4.04 2.85
N PRO A 140 -4.83 4.53 3.61
CA PRO A 140 -5.47 3.77 4.68
C PRO A 140 -6.17 2.51 4.20
N LYS A 141 -6.69 2.50 2.97
CA LYS A 141 -7.42 1.36 2.42
C LYS A 141 -6.55 0.11 2.29
N VAL A 142 -5.23 0.25 2.11
CA VAL A 142 -4.31 -0.89 2.07
C VAL A 142 -4.28 -1.61 3.42
N TYR A 143 -4.24 -0.84 4.51
CA TYR A 143 -4.25 -1.39 5.88
C TYR A 143 -5.60 -1.98 6.23
N GLU A 144 -6.69 -1.30 5.84
CA GLU A 144 -8.04 -1.84 6.00
C GLU A 144 -8.19 -3.17 5.28
N PHE A 145 -7.68 -3.29 4.05
CA PHE A 145 -7.74 -4.52 3.29
C PHE A 145 -6.98 -5.66 3.96
N PHE A 146 -5.76 -5.37 4.43
CA PHE A 146 -4.97 -6.32 5.21
C PHE A 146 -5.75 -6.81 6.43
N PHE A 147 -6.34 -5.91 7.20
CA PHE A 147 -7.07 -6.28 8.41
C PHE A 147 -8.35 -7.06 8.09
N LYS A 148 -9.06 -6.77 7.00
CA LYS A 148 -10.22 -7.58 6.57
C LYS A 148 -9.84 -9.02 6.25
N ARG A 149 -8.68 -9.21 5.61
CA ARG A 149 -8.14 -10.55 5.36
C ARG A 149 -7.66 -11.22 6.64
N LEU A 150 -7.03 -10.47 7.54
CA LEU A 150 -6.64 -10.97 8.86
C LEU A 150 -7.86 -11.41 9.69
N ASP A 151 -8.96 -10.63 9.66
CA ASP A 151 -10.23 -10.98 10.29
C ASP A 151 -10.73 -12.35 9.75
N SER A 152 -10.59 -12.60 8.45
CA SER A 152 -11.01 -13.87 7.81
C SER A 152 -10.11 -15.06 8.17
N GLU A 153 -8.82 -14.82 8.38
CA GLU A 153 -7.88 -15.85 8.83
C GLU A 153 -8.08 -16.21 10.31
N LEU A 154 -8.43 -15.23 11.14
CA LEU A 154 -8.68 -15.42 12.57
C LEU A 154 -10.10 -15.95 12.86
N ASP A 155 -11.08 -15.55 12.06
CA ASP A 155 -12.46 -16.01 12.11
C ASP A 155 -12.92 -16.52 10.74
N HIS A 156 -12.86 -17.84 10.55
CA HIS A 156 -13.22 -18.52 9.31
C HIS A 156 -14.71 -18.42 8.94
N THR A 157 -15.55 -17.80 9.78
CA THR A 157 -16.93 -17.46 9.40
C THR A 157 -17.00 -16.21 8.52
N ILE A 158 -15.96 -15.37 8.56
CA ILE A 158 -15.81 -14.19 7.71
C ILE A 158 -15.22 -14.64 6.36
N PRO A 159 -15.88 -14.35 5.22
CA PRO A 159 -15.38 -14.76 3.92
C PRO A 159 -14.12 -13.97 3.53
N TRP A 160 -13.16 -14.68 2.93
CA TRP A 160 -11.94 -14.09 2.40
C TRP A 160 -12.27 -13.06 1.30
N LEU A 161 -11.78 -11.83 1.48
CA LEU A 161 -12.06 -10.74 0.57
C LEU A 161 -11.12 -10.77 -0.65
N SER A 162 -11.72 -10.93 -1.84
CA SER A 162 -10.98 -10.90 -3.10
C SER A 162 -10.57 -9.48 -3.48
N CYS A 163 -9.71 -9.37 -4.49
CA CYS A 163 -9.26 -8.09 -5.00
C CYS A 163 -10.30 -7.34 -5.83
N ASP A 164 -11.26 -8.07 -6.39
CA ASP A 164 -12.37 -7.49 -7.15
C ASP A 164 -13.45 -6.94 -6.21
N ASP A 165 -13.58 -7.53 -5.02
CA ASP A 165 -14.62 -7.18 -4.05
C ASP A 165 -14.26 -5.97 -3.17
N PHE A 166 -12.98 -5.58 -3.13
CA PHE A 166 -12.52 -4.46 -2.31
C PHE A 166 -12.19 -3.23 -3.17
N ASP A 167 -12.86 -2.11 -2.89
CA ASP A 167 -12.62 -0.84 -3.57
C ASP A 167 -11.27 -0.23 -3.17
N ILE A 168 -10.19 -0.75 -3.75
CA ILE A 168 -8.83 -0.22 -3.66
C ILE A 168 -8.38 0.26 -5.03
N ALA A 169 -7.66 1.39 -5.08
CA ALA A 169 -7.14 1.89 -6.34
C ALA A 169 -6.19 0.85 -6.95
N ASN A 170 -6.29 0.58 -8.26
CA ASN A 170 -5.45 -0.42 -8.96
C ASN A 170 -3.95 -0.29 -8.68
N LYS A 171 -3.44 0.94 -8.52
CA LYS A 171 -2.03 1.20 -8.18
C LYS A 171 -1.63 0.66 -6.78
N ASP A 172 -2.60 0.58 -5.87
CA ASP A 172 -2.45 0.14 -4.49
C ASP A 172 -2.95 -1.31 -4.30
N ALA A 173 -3.77 -1.83 -5.23
CA ALA A 173 -4.16 -3.25 -5.25
C ALA A 173 -2.93 -4.17 -5.26
N GLY A 174 -1.87 -3.74 -5.96
CA GLY A 174 -0.62 -4.48 -6.08
C GLY A 174 -0.07 -4.98 -4.74
N TYR A 175 -0.28 -4.28 -3.62
CA TYR A 175 0.21 -4.65 -2.27
C TYR A 175 -0.26 -6.03 -1.77
N LEU A 176 -1.49 -6.43 -2.06
CA LEU A 176 -2.09 -7.67 -1.57
C LEU A 176 -2.78 -8.49 -2.67
N CYS A 177 -2.83 -7.98 -3.90
CA CYS A 177 -3.50 -8.64 -5.02
C CYS A 177 -2.56 -9.34 -6.00
N GLY A 178 -1.30 -9.50 -5.60
CA GLY A 178 -0.23 -9.86 -6.52
C GLY A 178 0.05 -8.75 -7.54
N VAL A 179 1.20 -8.84 -8.16
CA VAL A 179 1.54 -8.05 -9.35
C VAL A 179 1.68 -9.08 -10.47
N THR A 180 0.58 -9.73 -10.87
CA THR A 180 0.66 -10.73 -11.95
C THR A 180 1.04 -10.03 -13.25
N SER A 181 2.31 -10.15 -13.60
CA SER A 181 2.84 -9.95 -14.94
C SER A 181 2.63 -11.24 -15.72
N ASP A 182 1.45 -11.40 -16.31
CA ASP A 182 1.26 -12.22 -17.50
C ASP A 182 0.84 -11.30 -18.66
#